data_AF-A0A919JHF6-F1
#
_entry.id   AF-A0A919JHF6-F1
#
_cell.length_a   1.000
_cell.length_b   1.000
_cell.length_c   1.000
_cell.angle_alpha   90.00
_cell.angle_beta   90.00
_cell.angle_gamma   90.00
#
_symmetry.space_group_name_H-M   'P 1'
#
loop_
_entity.id
_entity.type
_entity.pdbx_description
1 polymer ?
#
loop_
_entity_poly.entity_id
_entity_poly.type
_entity_poly.pdbx_seq_one_letter_code
_entity_poly.pdbx_strand_id
1 'polypeptide(L)'
;MARSTQAQAQQNRERVVAEAARLFRERGVPGVSVADLMAAAGLTHGGFYKRFASKEALVAEATGRAFGELGARLAALDEQHAGDRAAARSALLDYYFSAEHRDDAGQGCPATALGGDLAREAADSPAREPYAAGVRDFARWLADGDEEDLVAVATMAGALMLSRATAGTDLSDRFLAAAHRSLAERNPT
;
A
#
# COMPACT_ATOMS: atom_id res chain seq x y z
N MET A 1 9.73 -30.64 -22.52
CA MET A 1 9.21 -29.61 -21.60
C MET A 1 8.56 -28.51 -22.44
N ALA A 2 7.26 -28.25 -22.24
CA ALA A 2 6.53 -27.27 -23.03
C ALA A 2 7.16 -25.88 -22.86
N ARG A 3 7.44 -25.21 -23.98
CA ARG A 3 7.93 -23.84 -24.03
C ARG A 3 6.83 -22.97 -23.42
N SER A 4 7.07 -22.35 -22.25
CA SER A 4 6.13 -21.40 -21.64
C SER A 4 5.69 -20.42 -22.71
N THR A 5 4.39 -20.29 -22.96
CA THR A 5 3.88 -19.29 -23.90
C THR A 5 4.18 -17.90 -23.33
N GLN A 6 4.27 -16.89 -24.21
CA GLN A 6 4.47 -15.50 -23.78
C GLN A 6 3.40 -15.03 -22.79
N ALA A 7 2.14 -15.44 -23.02
CA ALA A 7 1.02 -15.19 -22.13
C ALA A 7 1.24 -15.83 -20.74
N GLN A 8 1.71 -17.08 -20.69
CA GLN A 8 1.98 -17.77 -19.43
C GLN A 8 3.19 -17.16 -18.68
N ALA A 9 4.19 -16.65 -19.41
CA ALA A 9 5.30 -15.92 -18.81
C ALA A 9 4.83 -14.60 -18.17
N GLN A 10 3.96 -13.86 -18.87
CA GLN A 10 3.36 -12.62 -18.39
C GLN A 10 2.46 -12.85 -17.16
N GLN A 11 1.57 -13.83 -17.20
CA GLN A 11 0.71 -14.16 -16.06
C GLN A 11 1.53 -14.56 -14.83
N ASN A 12 2.60 -15.33 -15.01
CA ASN A 12 3.51 -15.68 -13.91
C ASN A 12 4.23 -14.45 -13.34
N ARG A 13 4.63 -13.50 -14.20
CA ARG A 13 5.24 -12.24 -13.77
C ARG A 13 4.26 -11.42 -12.94
N GLU A 14 3.04 -11.23 -13.41
CA GLU A 14 1.97 -10.50 -12.70
C GLU A 14 1.66 -11.13 -11.33
N ARG A 15 1.60 -12.46 -11.25
CA ARG A 15 1.43 -13.18 -9.98
C ARG A 15 2.55 -12.89 -9.00
N VAL A 16 3.81 -12.88 -9.45
CA VAL A 16 4.95 -12.53 -8.57
C VAL A 16 4.85 -11.09 -8.10
N VAL A 17 4.49 -10.14 -8.97
CA VAL A 17 4.34 -8.73 -8.57
C VAL A 17 3.19 -8.55 -7.56
N ALA A 18 2.07 -9.24 -7.76
CA ALA A 18 0.94 -9.21 -6.82
C ALA A 18 1.32 -9.80 -5.44
N GLU A 19 1.96 -10.96 -5.41
CA GLU A 19 2.44 -11.55 -4.15
C GLU A 19 3.51 -10.68 -3.49
N ALA A 20 4.39 -10.06 -4.27
CA ALA A 20 5.38 -9.12 -3.74
C ALA A 20 4.72 -7.90 -3.09
N ALA A 21 3.74 -7.29 -3.76
CA ALA A 21 3.01 -6.14 -3.23
C ALA A 21 2.34 -6.47 -1.89
N ARG A 22 1.72 -7.66 -1.77
CA ARG A 22 1.13 -8.15 -0.52
C ARG A 22 2.20 -8.42 0.56
N LEU A 23 3.21 -9.23 0.23
CA LEU A 23 4.23 -9.68 1.19
C LEU A 23 5.09 -8.55 1.72
N PHE A 24 5.47 -7.57 0.89
CA PHE A 24 6.22 -6.41 1.34
C PHE A 24 5.41 -5.55 2.31
N ARG A 25 4.09 -5.43 2.14
CA ARG A 25 3.25 -4.72 3.11
C ARG A 25 3.09 -5.48 4.43
N GLU A 26 3.07 -6.82 4.38
CA GLU A 26 2.94 -7.66 5.58
C GLU A 26 4.23 -7.73 6.41
N ARG A 27 5.39 -7.81 5.75
CA ARG A 27 6.64 -8.23 6.40
C ARG A 27 7.80 -7.25 6.19
N GLY A 28 7.56 -6.17 5.45
CA GLY A 28 8.61 -5.27 4.98
C GLY A 28 9.46 -5.88 3.86
N VAL A 29 10.10 -5.03 3.08
CA VAL A 29 11.03 -5.42 2.01
C VAL A 29 12.21 -6.26 2.54
N PRO A 30 12.86 -5.91 3.67
CA PRO A 30 13.96 -6.72 4.20
C PRO A 30 13.53 -8.12 4.67
N GLY A 31 12.29 -8.25 5.15
CA GLY A 31 11.74 -9.49 5.71
C GLY A 31 11.27 -10.51 4.66
N VAL A 32 11.37 -10.20 3.36
CA VAL A 32 10.89 -11.06 2.27
C VAL A 32 12.04 -11.44 1.35
N SER A 33 12.35 -12.73 1.24
CA SER A 33 13.37 -13.23 0.30
C SER A 33 12.80 -13.51 -1.10
N VAL A 34 13.68 -13.65 -2.10
CA VAL A 34 13.28 -14.14 -3.44
C VAL A 34 12.65 -15.53 -3.35
N ALA A 35 13.10 -16.38 -2.43
CA ALA A 35 12.50 -17.69 -2.21
C ALA A 35 11.06 -17.60 -1.71
N ASP A 36 10.78 -16.70 -0.76
CA ASP A 36 9.42 -16.48 -0.23
C ASP A 36 8.47 -16.01 -1.34
N LEU A 37 8.93 -15.06 -2.17
CA LEU A 37 8.16 -14.52 -3.29
C LEU A 37 7.81 -15.60 -4.32
N MET A 38 8.81 -16.39 -4.70
CA MET A 38 8.62 -17.44 -5.70
C MET A 38 7.74 -18.56 -5.15
N ALA A 39 7.91 -18.94 -3.88
CA ALA A 39 7.06 -19.91 -3.21
C ALA A 39 5.60 -19.45 -3.13
N ALA A 40 5.36 -18.19 -2.72
CA ALA A 40 4.02 -17.60 -2.68
C ALA A 40 3.37 -17.55 -4.05
N ALA A 41 4.15 -17.26 -5.11
CA ALA A 41 3.67 -17.30 -6.49
C ALA A 41 3.49 -18.72 -7.06
N GLY A 42 3.85 -19.78 -6.32
CA GLY A 42 3.80 -21.16 -6.79
C GLY A 42 4.81 -21.46 -7.91
N LEU A 43 5.97 -20.79 -7.88
CA LEU A 43 7.02 -20.86 -8.89
C LEU A 43 8.36 -21.28 -8.29
N THR A 44 9.22 -21.87 -9.11
CA THR A 44 10.58 -22.27 -8.69
C THR A 44 11.51 -21.07 -8.55
N HIS A 45 12.38 -21.07 -7.54
CA HIS A 45 13.37 -19.99 -7.27
C HIS A 45 14.16 -19.53 -8.51
N GLY A 46 14.70 -20.47 -9.29
CA GLY A 46 15.51 -20.16 -10.49
C GLY A 46 14.76 -19.43 -11.61
N GLY A 47 13.44 -19.30 -11.49
CA GLY A 47 12.61 -18.54 -12.41
C GLY A 47 12.61 -17.03 -12.17
N PHE A 48 13.11 -16.55 -11.03
CA PHE A 48 13.06 -15.14 -10.66
C PHE A 48 13.90 -14.28 -11.61
N TYR A 49 15.20 -14.58 -11.73
CA TYR A 49 16.15 -13.81 -12.53
C TYR A 49 15.93 -13.92 -14.05
N LYS A 50 15.03 -14.82 -14.49
CA LYS A 50 14.54 -14.84 -15.88
C LYS A 50 13.46 -13.79 -16.14
N ARG A 51 12.83 -13.28 -15.08
CA ARG A 51 11.66 -12.41 -15.13
C ARG A 51 11.98 -11.01 -14.61
N PHE A 52 12.79 -10.89 -13.57
CA PHE A 52 13.11 -9.62 -12.92
C PHE A 52 14.63 -9.40 -12.92
N ALA A 53 15.05 -8.16 -13.18
CA ALA A 53 16.47 -7.80 -13.22
C ALA A 53 17.11 -7.89 -11.82
N SER A 54 16.37 -7.49 -10.79
CA SER A 54 16.81 -7.57 -9.39
C SER A 54 15.61 -7.57 -8.44
N LYS A 55 15.87 -7.73 -7.14
CA LYS A 55 14.83 -7.60 -6.11
C LYS A 55 14.34 -6.15 -6.03
N GLU A 56 15.24 -5.18 -6.17
CA GLU A 56 14.93 -3.74 -6.14
C GLU A 56 14.03 -3.34 -7.30
N ALA A 57 14.25 -3.90 -8.50
CA ALA A 57 13.34 -3.73 -9.63
C ALA A 57 11.93 -4.26 -9.30
N LEU A 58 11.83 -5.42 -8.66
CA LEU A 58 10.54 -5.95 -8.20
C LEU A 58 9.92 -5.08 -7.10
N VAL A 59 10.70 -4.50 -6.18
CA VAL A 59 10.18 -3.59 -5.15
C VAL A 59 9.52 -2.37 -5.81
N ALA A 60 10.14 -1.79 -6.84
CA ALA A 60 9.55 -0.68 -7.59
C ALA A 60 8.21 -1.08 -8.25
N GLU A 61 8.17 -2.22 -8.94
CA GLU A 61 6.94 -2.73 -9.58
C GLU A 61 5.85 -3.06 -8.56
N ALA A 62 6.21 -3.70 -7.45
CA ALA A 62 5.30 -4.06 -6.37
C ALA A 62 4.74 -2.81 -5.66
N THR A 63 5.56 -1.77 -5.51
CA THR A 63 5.16 -0.47 -4.95
C THR A 63 4.15 0.22 -5.88
N GLY A 64 4.45 0.30 -7.18
CA GLY A 64 3.52 0.85 -8.16
C GLY A 64 2.20 0.07 -8.20
N ARG A 65 2.26 -1.26 -8.15
CA ARG A 65 1.06 -2.10 -8.07
C ARG A 65 0.25 -1.82 -6.79
N ALA A 66 0.91 -1.71 -5.64
CA ALA A 66 0.25 -1.44 -4.36
C ALA A 66 -0.52 -0.12 -4.36
N PHE A 67 0.06 0.94 -4.92
CA PHE A 67 -0.63 2.22 -5.07
C PHE A 67 -1.71 2.19 -6.15
N GLY A 68 -1.52 1.42 -7.22
CA GLY A 68 -2.58 1.16 -8.20
C GLY A 68 -3.80 0.45 -7.60
N GLU A 69 -3.58 -0.52 -6.71
CA GLU A 69 -4.64 -1.19 -5.94
C GLU A 69 -5.37 -0.22 -5.02
N LEU A 70 -4.64 0.69 -4.35
CA LEU A 70 -5.25 1.77 -3.57
C LEU A 70 -6.09 2.69 -4.47
N GLY A 71 -5.53 3.19 -5.58
CA GLY A 71 -6.24 4.08 -6.51
C GLY A 71 -7.53 3.45 -7.05
N ALA A 72 -7.51 2.17 -7.39
CA ALA A 72 -8.71 1.45 -7.84
C ALA A 72 -9.79 1.37 -6.75
N ARG A 73 -9.41 1.18 -5.48
CA ARG A 73 -10.36 1.20 -4.35
C ARG A 73 -10.97 2.59 -4.13
N LEU A 74 -10.16 3.64 -4.26
CA LEU A 74 -10.62 5.02 -4.13
C LEU A 74 -11.60 5.40 -5.25
N ALA A 75 -11.31 5.02 -6.49
CA ALA A 75 -12.23 5.19 -7.61
C ALA A 75 -13.55 4.44 -7.40
N ALA A 76 -13.50 3.21 -6.85
CA ALA A 76 -14.71 2.45 -6.52
C ALA A 76 -15.55 3.13 -5.42
N LEU A 77 -14.93 3.79 -4.44
CA LEU A 77 -15.64 4.61 -3.44
C LEU A 77 -16.32 5.82 -4.09
N ASP A 78 -15.65 6.51 -5.00
CA ASP A 78 -16.26 7.63 -5.74
C ASP A 78 -17.49 7.16 -6.53
N GLU A 79 -17.39 6.02 -7.21
CA GLU A 79 -18.51 5.42 -7.95
C GLU A 79 -19.66 5.01 -7.00
N GLN A 80 -19.35 4.35 -5.89
CA GLN A 80 -20.34 3.90 -4.89
C GLN A 80 -21.12 5.06 -4.29
N HIS A 81 -20.48 6.22 -4.12
CA HIS A 81 -21.07 7.43 -3.57
C HIS A 81 -21.49 8.44 -4.64
N ALA A 82 -21.55 8.03 -5.92
CA ALA A 82 -21.99 8.86 -7.05
C ALA A 82 -21.27 10.23 -7.14
N GLY A 83 -19.99 10.28 -6.78
CA GLY A 83 -19.19 11.50 -6.76
C GLY A 83 -19.43 12.42 -5.55
N ASP A 84 -20.22 12.00 -4.56
CA ASP A 84 -20.28 12.68 -3.26
C ASP A 84 -18.94 12.49 -2.52
N ARG A 85 -18.05 13.47 -2.72
CA ARG A 85 -16.69 13.48 -2.16
C ARG A 85 -16.68 13.43 -0.64
N ALA A 86 -17.64 14.07 0.02
CA ALA A 86 -17.72 14.06 1.48
C ALA A 86 -18.11 12.68 2.01
N ALA A 87 -19.09 12.03 1.38
CA ALA A 87 -19.50 10.67 1.73
C ALA A 87 -18.39 9.64 1.44
N ALA A 88 -17.76 9.72 0.26
CA ALA A 88 -16.64 8.84 -0.11
C ALA A 88 -15.45 9.00 0.84
N ARG A 89 -15.09 10.24 1.19
CA ARG A 89 -14.04 10.53 2.17
C ARG A 89 -14.39 9.97 3.55
N SER A 90 -15.62 10.16 4.03
CA SER A 90 -16.06 9.60 5.30
C SER A 90 -15.94 8.07 5.31
N ALA A 91 -16.42 7.41 4.26
CA ALA A 91 -16.32 5.95 4.12
C ALA A 91 -14.86 5.46 4.12
N LEU A 92 -13.95 6.20 3.44
CA LEU A 92 -12.53 5.90 3.52
C LEU A 92 -12.02 6.01 4.96
N LEU A 93 -12.29 7.11 5.67
CA LEU A 93 -11.79 7.32 7.03
C LEU A 93 -12.31 6.23 7.98
N ASP A 94 -13.58 5.85 7.86
CA ASP A 94 -14.20 4.79 8.65
C ASP A 94 -13.48 3.45 8.45
N TYR A 95 -13.24 3.07 7.19
CA TYR A 95 -12.48 1.85 6.87
C TYR A 95 -11.02 1.95 7.33
N TYR A 96 -10.36 3.06 7.02
CA TYR A 96 -8.92 3.24 7.27
C TYR A 96 -8.56 3.14 8.75
N PHE A 97 -9.45 3.64 9.63
CA PHE A 97 -9.28 3.61 11.08
C PHE A 97 -10.01 2.44 11.75
N SER A 98 -10.35 1.39 11.01
CA SER A 98 -10.94 0.16 11.55
C SER A 98 -9.88 -0.85 12.01
N ALA A 99 -10.29 -1.77 12.89
CA ALA A 99 -9.48 -2.94 13.24
C ALA A 99 -9.24 -3.84 12.02
N GLU A 100 -10.19 -3.91 11.08
CA GLU A 100 -10.05 -4.67 9.84
C GLU A 100 -8.84 -4.19 9.02
N HIS A 101 -8.71 -2.89 8.78
CA HIS A 101 -7.55 -2.34 8.08
C HIS A 101 -6.27 -2.49 8.91
N ARG A 102 -6.33 -2.29 10.24
CA ARG A 102 -5.17 -2.50 11.13
C ARG A 102 -4.60 -3.90 10.96
N ASP A 103 -5.46 -4.92 10.99
CA ASP A 103 -5.07 -6.31 11.05
C ASP A 103 -4.77 -6.91 9.67
N ASP A 104 -5.26 -6.32 8.58
CA ASP A 104 -4.89 -6.68 7.21
C ASP A 104 -3.78 -5.78 6.63
N ALA A 105 -2.54 -5.99 7.09
CA ALA A 105 -1.38 -5.31 6.54
C ALA A 105 -1.18 -5.60 5.04
N GLY A 106 -1.49 -6.83 4.60
CA GLY A 106 -1.29 -7.28 3.22
C GLY A 106 -2.18 -6.57 2.21
N GLN A 107 -3.33 -6.04 2.62
CA GLN A 107 -4.20 -5.22 1.77
C GLN A 107 -4.31 -3.76 2.20
N GLY A 108 -3.72 -3.38 3.34
CA GLY A 108 -3.78 -2.01 3.85
C GLY A 108 -2.93 -0.99 3.08
N CYS A 109 -2.90 0.23 3.62
CA CYS A 109 -2.27 1.39 2.98
C CYS A 109 -0.76 1.16 2.68
N PRO A 110 -0.33 1.28 1.42
CA PRO A 110 1.08 1.15 1.05
C PRO A 110 1.98 2.24 1.63
N ALA A 111 1.47 3.47 1.81
CA ALA A 111 2.24 4.56 2.41
C ALA A 111 2.68 4.21 3.84
N THR A 112 1.77 3.65 4.65
CA THR A 112 2.08 3.18 6.00
C THR A 112 3.07 2.02 6.00
N ALA A 113 2.81 1.02 5.17
CA ALA A 113 3.54 -0.24 5.23
C ALA A 113 4.96 -0.15 4.64
N LEU A 114 5.12 0.64 3.58
CA LEU A 114 6.39 0.73 2.84
C LEU A 114 7.22 1.97 3.25
N GLY A 115 6.62 2.99 3.85
CA GLY A 115 7.30 4.27 4.11
C GLY A 115 8.60 4.14 4.90
N GLY A 116 8.62 3.29 5.94
CA GLY A 116 9.82 3.04 6.72
C GLY A 116 10.95 2.35 5.95
N ASP A 117 10.60 1.42 5.05
CA ASP A 117 11.58 0.73 4.20
C ASP A 117 12.14 1.68 3.15
N LEU A 118 11.27 2.40 2.44
CA LEU A 118 11.66 3.34 1.39
C LEU A 118 12.46 4.53 1.94
N ALA A 119 12.24 4.93 3.20
CA ALA A 119 13.06 5.93 3.87
C ALA A 119 14.50 5.47 4.12
N ARG A 120 14.76 4.16 4.21
CA ARG A 120 16.10 3.57 4.42
C ARG A 120 16.81 3.23 3.10
N GLU A 121 16.07 3.15 2.00
CA GLU A 121 16.62 2.90 0.66
C GLU A 121 17.52 4.05 0.18
N ALA A 122 18.44 3.74 -0.74
CA ALA A 122 19.30 4.73 -1.38
C ALA A 122 18.50 5.80 -2.14
N ALA A 123 19.10 6.98 -2.33
CA ALA A 123 18.44 8.13 -2.94
C ALA A 123 17.98 7.90 -4.39
N ASP A 124 18.68 7.03 -5.10
CA ASP A 124 18.48 6.62 -6.47
C ASP A 124 17.71 5.30 -6.61
N SER A 125 17.17 4.75 -5.51
CA SER A 125 16.39 3.52 -5.55
C SER A 125 15.18 3.68 -6.50
N PRO A 126 14.97 2.74 -7.44
CA PRO A 126 13.91 2.84 -8.44
C PRO A 126 12.50 2.80 -7.82
N ALA A 127 12.38 2.38 -6.56
CA ALA A 127 11.10 2.32 -5.85
C ALA A 127 10.68 3.68 -5.25
N ARG A 128 11.56 4.68 -5.21
CA ARG A 128 11.23 6.00 -4.67
C ARG A 128 10.22 6.77 -5.50
N GLU A 129 10.34 6.72 -6.82
CA GLU A 129 9.40 7.38 -7.72
C GLU A 129 7.97 6.83 -7.53
N PRO A 130 7.70 5.52 -7.68
CA PRO A 130 6.33 5.03 -7.61
C PRO A 130 5.72 5.22 -6.22
N TYR A 131 6.56 5.19 -5.18
CA TYR A 131 6.13 5.55 -3.82
C TYR A 131 5.70 7.03 -3.73
N ALA A 132 6.55 7.96 -4.19
CA ALA A 132 6.26 9.39 -4.13
C ALA A 132 5.05 9.78 -4.99
N ALA A 133 4.92 9.19 -6.18
CA ALA A 133 3.75 9.38 -7.03
C ALA A 133 2.47 8.88 -6.35
N GLY A 134 2.49 7.66 -5.81
CA GLY A 134 1.34 7.08 -5.14
C GLY A 134 0.90 7.84 -3.88
N VAL A 135 1.84 8.32 -3.06
CA VAL A 135 1.52 9.18 -1.90
C VAL A 135 0.88 10.49 -2.34
N ARG A 136 1.41 11.11 -3.41
CA ARG A 136 0.86 12.36 -3.96
C ARG A 136 -0.56 12.16 -4.49
N ASP A 137 -0.81 11.08 -5.21
CA ASP A 137 -2.13 10.79 -5.76
C ASP A 137 -3.13 10.45 -4.66
N PHE A 138 -2.69 9.75 -3.61
CA PHE A 138 -3.53 9.52 -2.43
C PHE A 138 -3.88 10.82 -1.69
N ALA A 139 -2.91 11.71 -1.51
CA ALA A 139 -3.14 13.03 -0.90
C ALA A 139 -4.18 13.85 -1.68
N ARG A 140 -4.02 13.93 -3.01
CA ARG A 140 -4.97 14.63 -3.91
C ARG A 140 -6.36 14.00 -3.96
N TRP A 141 -6.47 12.70 -3.70
CA TRP A 141 -7.78 12.09 -3.60
C TRP A 141 -8.48 12.50 -2.31
N LEU A 142 -7.75 12.61 -1.19
CA LEU A 142 -8.30 12.95 0.12
C LEU A 142 -8.88 14.38 0.19
N ALA A 143 -8.23 15.37 -0.42
CA ALA A 143 -8.76 16.71 -0.64
C ALA A 143 -8.00 17.42 -1.80
N ASP A 144 -8.24 18.71 -2.03
CA ASP A 144 -8.00 19.38 -3.32
C ASP A 144 -6.56 19.89 -3.57
N GLY A 145 -5.56 19.33 -2.89
CA GLY A 145 -4.14 19.49 -3.20
C GLY A 145 -3.42 20.58 -2.44
N ASP A 146 -3.52 20.61 -1.10
CA ASP A 146 -2.87 21.60 -0.22
C ASP A 146 -2.00 20.97 0.89
N GLU A 147 -1.54 21.78 1.85
CA GLU A 147 -0.78 21.29 3.02
C GLU A 147 -1.66 20.46 3.97
N GLU A 148 -2.98 20.67 4.01
CA GLU A 148 -3.91 19.93 4.85
C GLU A 148 -4.04 18.47 4.40
N ASP A 149 -3.94 18.21 3.10
CA ASP A 149 -3.89 16.84 2.56
C ASP A 149 -2.67 16.06 3.05
N LEU A 150 -1.51 16.72 3.05
CA LEU A 150 -0.27 16.12 3.51
C LEU A 150 -0.35 15.81 5.02
N VAL A 151 -0.97 16.71 5.79
CA VAL A 151 -1.26 16.49 7.21
C VAL A 151 -2.24 15.32 7.39
N ALA A 152 -3.27 15.22 6.56
CA ALA A 152 -4.23 14.12 6.62
C ALA A 152 -3.55 12.78 6.33
N VAL A 153 -2.78 12.68 5.25
CA VAL A 153 -2.01 11.46 4.91
C VAL A 153 -1.03 11.10 6.03
N ALA A 154 -0.29 12.07 6.58
CA ALA A 154 0.64 11.83 7.68
C ALA A 154 -0.08 11.34 8.94
N THR A 155 -1.24 11.92 9.26
CA THR A 155 -2.07 11.54 10.41
C THR A 155 -2.62 10.13 10.24
N MET A 156 -3.20 9.84 9.08
CA MET A 156 -3.70 8.52 8.70
C MET A 156 -2.58 7.47 8.81
N ALA A 157 -1.50 7.67 8.06
CA ALA A 157 -0.42 6.69 8.00
C ALA A 157 0.27 6.48 9.35
N GLY A 158 0.53 7.56 10.08
CA GLY A 158 1.16 7.52 11.40
C GLY A 158 0.28 6.82 12.44
N ALA A 159 -1.02 7.14 12.50
CA ALA A 159 -1.92 6.51 13.45
C ALA A 159 -2.08 5.02 13.18
N LEU A 160 -2.20 4.61 11.92
CA LEU A 160 -2.26 3.19 11.56
C LEU A 160 -0.96 2.45 11.88
N MET A 161 0.20 3.04 11.61
CA MET A 161 1.50 2.48 11.97
C MET A 161 1.60 2.26 13.48
N LEU A 162 1.30 3.28 14.28
CA LEU A 162 1.38 3.23 15.73
C LEU A 162 0.34 2.25 16.31
N SER A 163 -0.85 2.20 15.73
CA SER A 163 -1.89 1.24 16.09
C SER A 163 -1.42 -0.20 15.87
N ARG A 164 -0.83 -0.51 14.71
CA ARG A 164 -0.24 -1.83 14.41
C ARG A 164 0.91 -2.17 15.35
N ALA A 165 1.81 -1.22 15.59
CA ALA A 165 2.97 -1.40 16.47
C ALA A 165 2.60 -1.64 17.94
N THR A 166 1.38 -1.25 18.34
CA THR A 166 0.86 -1.41 19.71
C THR A 166 -0.31 -2.39 19.79
N ALA A 167 -0.52 -3.20 18.75
CA ALA A 167 -1.61 -4.17 18.67
C ALA A 167 -1.65 -5.10 19.90
N GLY A 168 -2.87 -5.44 20.34
CA GLY A 168 -3.10 -6.20 21.57
C GLY A 168 -3.14 -5.36 22.85
N THR A 169 -3.11 -4.03 22.73
CA THR A 169 -3.27 -3.09 23.85
C THR A 169 -4.37 -2.06 23.56
N ASP A 170 -4.96 -1.47 24.60
CA ASP A 170 -5.95 -0.38 24.46
C ASP A 170 -5.38 0.84 23.70
N LEU A 171 -4.06 1.01 23.72
CA LEU A 171 -3.40 2.11 23.00
C LEU A 171 -3.57 1.98 21.48
N SER A 172 -3.63 0.75 20.97
CA SER A 172 -3.82 0.45 19.54
C SER A 172 -5.10 1.07 19.01
N ASP A 173 -6.23 0.82 19.68
CA ASP A 173 -7.55 1.32 19.29
C ASP A 173 -7.67 2.82 19.54
N ARG A 174 -7.01 3.32 20.59
CA ARG A 174 -6.97 4.77 20.89
C ARG A 174 -6.29 5.59 19.81
N PHE A 175 -5.23 5.09 19.17
CA PHE A 175 -4.60 5.78 18.04
C PHE A 175 -5.56 5.94 16.87
N LEU A 176 -6.26 4.87 16.50
CA LEU A 176 -7.23 4.88 15.40
C LEU A 176 -8.39 5.83 15.72
N ALA A 177 -8.99 5.70 16.90
CA ALA A 177 -10.13 6.54 17.31
C ALA A 177 -9.77 8.03 17.43
N ALA A 178 -8.56 8.36 17.92
CA ALA A 178 -8.11 9.74 18.01
C ALA A 178 -7.88 10.38 16.64
N ALA A 179 -7.24 9.63 15.73
CA ALA A 179 -6.99 10.11 14.37
C ALA A 179 -8.27 10.24 13.55
N HIS A 180 -9.20 9.28 13.68
CA HIS A 180 -10.51 9.35 13.05
C HIS A 180 -11.27 10.61 13.44
N ARG A 181 -11.44 10.89 14.74
CA ARG A 181 -12.10 12.12 15.22
C ARG A 181 -11.43 13.38 14.68
N SER A 182 -10.09 13.43 14.75
CA SER A 182 -9.32 14.58 14.29
C SER A 182 -9.48 14.89 12.79
N LEU A 183 -9.79 13.89 11.95
CA LEU A 183 -9.96 14.06 10.51
C LEU A 183 -11.43 14.15 10.07
N ALA A 184 -12.35 13.59 10.86
CA ALA A 184 -13.78 13.71 10.66
C ALA A 184 -14.30 15.13 10.98
N GLU A 185 -13.71 15.79 11.99
CA GLU A 185 -14.06 17.18 12.35
C GLU A 185 -13.55 18.22 11.35
N ARG A 186 -12.61 17.83 10.47
CA ARG A 186 -12.10 18.68 9.38
C ARG A 186 -12.98 18.46 8.16
N ASN A 187 -13.91 19.39 7.91
CA ASN A 187 -14.63 19.43 6.64
C ASN A 187 -13.62 19.70 5.52
N PRO A 188 -13.61 18.92 4.42
CA PRO A 188 -12.91 19.34 3.23
C PRO A 188 -13.54 20.65 2.75
N THR A 189 -12.72 21.70 2.60
CA THR A 189 -13.14 23.00 2.06
C THR A 189 -13.58 22.90 0.61
#